data_AF-A0A925PB51-F1
#
_entry.id   AF-A0A925PB51-F1
#
_cell.length_a   1.000
_cell.length_b   1.000
_cell.length_c   1.000
_cell.angle_alpha   90.00
_cell.angle_beta   90.00
_cell.angle_gamma   90.00
#
_symmetry.space_group_name_H-M   'P 1'
#
loop_
_entity.id
_entity.type
_entity.pdbx_description
1 polymer ?
#
loop_
_entity_poly.entity_id
_entity_poly.type
_entity_poly.pdbx_seq_one_letter_code
_entity_poly.pdbx_strand_id
1 'polypeptide(L)'
;MPKSPAAPAPTPAASPVRTWFPTQIYCTPLQASGLARFNAELATECRQLRDFDDAGRKWSEKNYPGGYTSYASMNTLHHFSSTFDGLEKKIGKHVRA
;
A
#
# COMPACT_ATOMS: atom_id res chain seq x y z
N MET A 1 -14.51 -45.58 48.98
CA MET A 1 -14.21 -44.13 48.90
C MET A 1 -14.98 -43.54 47.74
N PRO A 2 -15.88 -42.56 47.94
CA PRO A 2 -16.56 -41.92 46.83
C PRO A 2 -15.59 -40.95 46.12
N LYS A 3 -15.53 -41.05 44.80
CA LYS A 3 -14.73 -40.20 43.92
C LYS A 3 -15.44 -38.84 43.80
N SER A 4 -14.86 -37.79 44.38
CA SER A 4 -15.36 -36.42 44.21
C SER A 4 -15.40 -36.06 42.72
N PRO A 5 -16.49 -35.43 42.22
CA PRO A 5 -16.50 -34.90 40.87
C PRO A 5 -15.54 -33.72 40.75
N ALA A 6 -14.72 -33.73 39.70
CA ALA A 6 -13.81 -32.65 39.37
C ALA A 6 -14.59 -31.34 39.14
N ALA A 7 -14.10 -30.24 39.70
CA ALA A 7 -14.68 -28.92 39.52
C ALA A 7 -14.69 -28.52 38.03
N PRO A 8 -15.73 -27.83 37.53
CA PRO A 8 -15.77 -27.37 36.15
C PRO A 8 -14.64 -26.38 35.88
N ALA A 9 -14.00 -26.53 34.71
CA ALA A 9 -12.95 -25.63 34.26
C ALA A 9 -13.45 -24.17 34.23
N PRO A 10 -12.59 -23.18 34.55
CA PRO A 10 -12.98 -21.78 34.56
C PRO A 10 -13.42 -21.35 33.15
N THR A 11 -14.63 -20.83 33.05
CA THR A 11 -15.15 -20.17 31.85
C THR A 11 -14.18 -19.04 31.46
N PRO A 12 -13.70 -18.95 30.22
CA PRO A 12 -12.86 -17.83 29.81
C PRO A 12 -13.63 -16.54 30.02
N ALA A 13 -13.07 -15.63 30.81
CA ALA A 13 -13.68 -14.35 31.13
C ALA A 13 -14.00 -13.59 29.84
N ALA A 14 -15.27 -13.27 29.62
CA ALA A 14 -15.71 -12.45 28.51
C ALA A 14 -15.04 -11.08 28.61
N SER A 15 -14.17 -10.73 27.66
CA SER A 15 -13.56 -9.41 27.59
C SER A 15 -14.67 -8.36 27.41
N PRO A 16 -14.77 -7.32 28.26
CA PRO A 16 -15.88 -6.35 28.24
C PRO A 16 -15.81 -5.34 27.07
N VAL A 17 -15.00 -5.60 26.06
CA VAL A 17 -14.72 -4.65 24.97
C VAL A 17 -15.57 -4.98 23.74
N ARG A 18 -16.32 -3.99 23.26
CA ARG A 18 -17.11 -4.07 22.03
C ARG A 18 -16.61 -3.01 21.04
N THR A 19 -16.13 -3.46 19.88
CA THR A 19 -15.67 -2.58 18.79
C THR A 19 -16.80 -2.32 17.82
N TRP A 20 -17.11 -1.04 17.57
CA TRP A 20 -18.16 -0.63 16.64
C TRP A 20 -17.58 0.23 15.53
N PHE A 21 -17.86 -0.13 14.28
CA PHE A 21 -17.49 0.57 13.05
C PHE A 21 -16.00 0.96 12.93
N PRO A 22 -15.05 0.03 13.17
CA PRO A 22 -13.64 0.36 13.02
C PRO A 22 -13.29 0.56 11.54
N THR A 23 -12.61 1.67 11.23
CA THR A 23 -11.89 1.81 9.96
C THR A 23 -10.52 1.18 10.11
N GLN A 24 -10.26 0.11 9.36
CA GLN A 24 -8.97 -0.56 9.37
C GLN A 24 -8.03 0.13 8.38
N ILE A 25 -6.79 0.39 8.82
CA ILE A 25 -5.74 0.95 7.98
C ILE A 25 -4.67 -0.12 7.77
N TYR A 26 -4.43 -0.47 6.50
CA TYR A 26 -3.40 -1.42 6.12
C TYR A 26 -2.03 -0.71 5.98
N CYS A 27 -1.09 -1.03 6.87
CA CYS A 27 0.25 -0.44 6.90
C CYS A 27 1.32 -1.54 6.96
N THR A 28 2.00 -1.80 5.85
CA THR A 28 3.08 -2.78 5.78
C THR A 28 4.09 -2.40 4.69
N PRO A 29 5.36 -2.82 4.79
CA PRO A 29 6.31 -2.70 3.69
C PRO A 29 5.83 -3.46 2.43
N LEU A 30 6.10 -2.90 1.25
CA LEU A 30 5.73 -3.50 -0.04
C LEU A 30 6.42 -4.85 -0.31
N GLN A 31 7.60 -5.08 0.25
CA GLN A 31 8.34 -6.34 0.16
C GLN A 31 9.35 -6.46 1.30
N ALA A 32 9.67 -7.69 1.69
CA ALA A 32 10.56 -7.97 2.82
C ALA A 32 12.04 -7.65 2.53
N SER A 33 12.48 -7.80 1.29
CA SER A 33 13.88 -7.61 0.86
C SER A 33 13.97 -6.78 -0.41
N GLY A 34 15.11 -6.12 -0.63
CA GLY A 34 15.37 -5.36 -1.86
C GLY A 34 14.58 -4.05 -2.00
N LEU A 35 13.86 -3.63 -0.95
CA LEU A 35 13.03 -2.42 -0.96
C LEU A 35 13.82 -1.15 -1.28
N ALA A 36 15.00 -0.99 -0.68
CA ALA A 36 15.83 0.20 -0.91
C ALA A 36 16.23 0.37 -2.39
N ARG A 37 16.70 -0.71 -3.02
CA ARG A 37 17.06 -0.72 -4.44
C ARG A 37 15.84 -0.42 -5.32
N PHE A 38 14.73 -1.11 -5.07
CA PHE A 38 13.51 -0.93 -5.84
C PHE A 38 12.98 0.52 -5.74
N ASN A 39 13.04 1.12 -4.56
CA ASN A 39 12.68 2.53 -4.36
C ASN A 39 13.62 3.48 -5.10
N ALA A 40 14.93 3.19 -5.16
CA ALA A 40 15.88 4.02 -5.89
C ALA A 40 15.65 3.97 -7.42
N GLU A 41 15.32 2.79 -7.95
CA GLU A 41 14.94 2.58 -9.34
C GLU A 41 13.65 3.35 -9.66
N LEU A 42 12.59 3.15 -8.87
CA LEU A 42 11.33 3.91 -9.00
C LEU A 42 11.53 5.42 -8.93
N ALA A 43 12.31 5.92 -7.97
CA ALA A 43 12.54 7.35 -7.82
C ALA A 43 13.26 7.95 -9.04
N THR A 44 14.14 7.18 -9.66
CA THR A 44 14.85 7.61 -10.87
C THR A 44 13.89 7.67 -12.05
N GLU A 45 13.06 6.65 -12.24
CA GLU A 45 12.05 6.65 -13.30
C GLU A 45 11.01 7.76 -13.09
N CYS A 46 10.53 8.01 -11.87
CA CYS A 46 9.61 9.11 -11.59
C CYS A 46 10.18 10.47 -12.00
N ARG A 47 11.49 10.69 -11.79
CA ARG A 47 12.15 11.93 -12.22
C ARG A 47 12.24 12.01 -13.74
N GLN A 48 12.66 10.93 -14.39
CA GLN A 48 12.72 10.87 -15.86
C GLN A 48 11.35 11.12 -16.47
N LEU A 49 10.31 10.47 -15.96
CA LEU A 49 8.92 10.64 -16.38
C LEU A 49 8.50 12.11 -16.34
N ARG A 50 8.71 12.77 -15.20
CA ARG A 50 8.41 14.19 -15.03
C ARG A 50 9.14 15.03 -16.07
N ASP A 51 10.41 14.75 -16.31
CA ASP A 51 11.24 15.54 -17.21
C ASP A 51 10.81 15.36 -18.68
N PHE A 52 10.30 14.18 -19.07
CA PHE A 52 9.73 13.92 -20.40
C PHE A 52 8.29 14.42 -20.56
N ASP A 53 7.52 14.51 -19.48
CA ASP A 53 6.10 14.87 -19.50
C ASP A 53 5.85 16.39 -19.52
N ASP A 54 6.17 17.02 -20.64
CA ASP A 54 5.97 18.47 -20.83
C ASP A 54 4.48 18.87 -20.70
N ALA A 55 3.57 18.06 -21.22
CA ALA A 55 2.13 18.30 -21.11
C ALA A 55 1.66 18.25 -19.65
N GLY A 56 2.08 17.22 -18.89
CA GLY A 56 1.74 17.08 -17.48
C GLY A 56 2.35 18.16 -16.60
N ARG A 57 3.59 18.61 -16.88
CA ARG A 57 4.19 19.75 -16.18
C ARG A 57 3.40 21.05 -16.42
N LYS A 58 3.10 21.39 -17.68
CA LYS A 58 2.29 22.57 -18.01
C LYS A 58 0.89 22.54 -17.40
N TRP A 59 0.28 21.36 -17.33
CA TRP A 59 -1.00 21.19 -16.65
C TRP A 59 -0.85 21.37 -15.13
N SER A 60 0.18 20.77 -14.53
CA SER A 60 0.45 20.85 -13.09
C SER A 60 0.78 22.27 -12.64
N GLU A 61 1.51 23.05 -13.43
CA GLU A 61 1.77 24.48 -13.14
C GLU A 61 0.49 25.29 -12.93
N LYS A 62 -0.59 24.91 -13.63
CA LYS A 62 -1.88 25.59 -13.55
C LYS A 62 -2.83 24.97 -12.52
N ASN A 63 -2.78 23.65 -12.34
CA ASN A 63 -3.84 22.89 -11.65
C ASN A 63 -3.34 22.11 -10.42
N TYR A 64 -2.04 21.97 -10.24
CA TYR A 64 -1.42 21.20 -9.16
C TYR A 64 -0.25 21.99 -8.54
N PRO A 65 -0.54 23.13 -7.87
CA PRO A 65 0.48 24.02 -7.36
C PRO A 65 1.38 23.32 -6.34
N GLY A 66 2.68 23.55 -6.46
CA GLY A 66 3.69 22.97 -5.56
C GLY A 66 4.17 21.56 -5.95
N GLY A 67 3.78 21.03 -7.11
CA GLY A 67 4.24 19.73 -7.53
C GLY A 67 4.04 19.41 -9.01
N TYR A 68 4.24 18.13 -9.31
CA TYR A 68 3.97 17.51 -10.59
C TYR A 68 3.10 16.28 -10.37
N THR A 69 2.12 16.09 -11.24
CA THR A 69 1.36 14.85 -11.32
C THR A 69 1.22 14.42 -12.76
N SER A 70 1.39 13.11 -13.01
CA SER A 70 1.15 12.50 -14.32
C SER A 70 -0.34 12.16 -14.55
N TYR A 71 -1.22 12.46 -13.59
CA TYR A 71 -2.61 12.03 -13.57
C TYR A 71 -3.39 12.41 -14.84
N ALA A 72 -3.15 13.61 -15.37
CA ALA A 72 -3.87 14.14 -16.53
C ALA A 72 -3.15 13.91 -17.87
N SER A 73 -1.94 13.35 -17.85
CA SER A 73 -1.04 13.30 -19.02
C SER A 73 -0.60 11.89 -19.40
N MET A 74 -0.42 10.99 -18.43
CA MET A 74 0.01 9.61 -18.67
C MET A 74 -0.78 8.63 -17.81
N ASN A 75 -1.76 7.97 -18.41
CA ASN A 75 -2.64 6.99 -17.77
C ASN A 75 -2.19 5.53 -17.99
N THR A 76 -1.17 5.29 -18.82
CA THR A 76 -0.74 3.94 -19.27
C THR A 76 0.72 3.62 -18.96
N LEU A 77 1.28 4.19 -17.90
CA LEU A 77 2.69 4.03 -17.49
C LEU A 77 3.17 2.57 -17.34
N HIS A 78 2.30 1.69 -16.85
CA HIS A 78 2.60 0.26 -16.65
C HIS A 78 2.82 -0.50 -17.96
N HIS A 79 2.34 0.02 -19.09
CA HIS A 79 2.59 -0.60 -20.40
C HIS A 79 4.00 -0.32 -20.96
N PHE A 80 4.70 0.68 -20.42
CA PHE A 80 5.98 1.13 -20.97
C PHE A 80 7.15 1.01 -19.98
N SER A 81 6.90 0.86 -18.68
CA SER A 81 7.93 0.63 -17.67
C SER A 81 7.77 -0.72 -16.98
N SER A 82 8.84 -1.51 -17.03
CA SER A 82 8.96 -2.78 -16.30
C SER A 82 8.99 -2.58 -14.78
N THR A 83 9.48 -1.43 -14.30
CA THR A 83 9.52 -1.12 -12.87
C THR A 83 8.12 -0.81 -12.35
N PHE A 84 7.30 -0.08 -13.12
CA PHE A 84 5.90 0.19 -12.77
C PHE A 84 5.00 -1.05 -12.89
N ASP A 85 5.18 -1.91 -13.89
CA ASP A 85 4.54 -3.24 -13.93
C ASP A 85 4.92 -4.10 -12.70
N GLY A 86 6.22 -4.06 -12.34
CA GLY A 86 6.71 -4.69 -11.12
C GLY A 86 6.09 -4.13 -9.84
N LEU A 87 5.75 -2.83 -9.81
CA LEU A 87 5.04 -2.17 -8.70
C LEU A 87 3.57 -2.60 -8.66
N GLU A 88 2.87 -2.59 -9.79
CA GLU A 88 1.48 -3.01 -9.94
C GLU A 88 1.27 -4.44 -9.40
N LYS A 89 2.11 -5.38 -9.84
CA LYS A 89 2.04 -6.79 -9.39
C LYS A 89 2.22 -6.93 -7.88
N LYS A 90 3.08 -6.11 -7.25
CA LYS A 90 3.28 -6.13 -5.80
C LYS A 90 2.07 -5.55 -5.08
N ILE A 91 1.60 -4.36 -5.47
CA ILE A 91 0.39 -3.73 -4.91
C ILE A 91 -0.80 -4.68 -5.02
N GLY A 92 -0.98 -5.33 -6.18
CA GLY A 92 -2.06 -6.31 -6.39
C GLY A 92 -2.03 -7.47 -5.37
N LYS A 93 -0.87 -7.89 -4.88
CA LYS A 93 -0.78 -8.89 -3.81
C LYS A 93 -1.23 -8.33 -2.46
N HIS A 94 -0.88 -7.09 -2.13
CA HIS A 94 -1.30 -6.42 -0.90
C HIS A 94 -2.81 -6.13 -0.86
N VAL A 95 -3.41 -5.79 -1.99
CA VAL A 95 -4.87 -5.55 -2.08
C VAL A 95 -5.67 -6.84 -1.87
N ARG A 96 -5.10 -7.99 -2.21
CA ARG A 96 -5.74 -9.32 -2.04
C ARG A 96 -5.50 -9.96 -0.67
N ALA A 97 -4.61 -9.39 0.15
CA ALA A 97 -4.27 -9.89 1.48
C ALA A 97 -5.24 -9.34 2.53
#